data_AF-A0A7S3SQ85-F1
#
_entry.id   AF-A0A7S3SQ85-F1
#
_cell.length_a   1.000
_cell.length_b   1.000
_cell.length_c   1.000
_cell.angle_alpha   90.00
_cell.angle_beta   90.00
_cell.angle_gamma   90.00
#
_symmetry.space_group_name_H-M   'P 1'
#
loop_
_entity.id
_entity.type
_entity.pdbx_description
1 polymer ?
#
loop_
_entity_poly.entity_id
_entity_poly.type
_entity_poly.pdbx_seq_one_letter_code
_entity_poly.pdbx_strand_id
1 'polypeptide(L)'
;GWCGGGIYFATSPQATETKAIGADSSKGFMIEARVRVGRVGQADKQCHYNGREAVGGALFAMGYDTTSFNPGDGTEIIIYCGDQVEAVKRYPYGNCPQACTELSWHAGAQPSDVPSTCR
;
A
#
# COMPACT_ATOMS: atom_id res chain seq x y z
N GLY A 1 7.33 2.14 5.39
CA GLY A 1 6.68 0.91 5.89
C GLY A 1 7.66 -0.24 5.87
N TRP A 2 7.19 -1.48 6.00
CA TRP A 2 8.03 -2.68 6.07
C TRP A 2 8.83 -2.98 4.79
N CYS A 3 8.33 -2.53 3.65
CA CYS A 3 8.93 -2.60 2.30
C CYS A 3 9.50 -1.23 1.84
N GLY A 4 10.00 -0.40 2.76
CA GLY A 4 10.56 0.92 2.42
C GLY A 4 9.53 2.00 2.07
N GLY A 5 9.98 3.03 1.34
CA GLY A 5 9.26 4.26 0.99
C GLY A 5 8.23 4.11 -0.13
N GLY A 6 7.33 3.12 -0.01
CA GLY A 6 6.22 2.91 -0.92
C GLY A 6 4.87 3.36 -0.36
N ILE A 7 3.86 3.24 -1.19
CA ILE A 7 2.45 3.44 -0.85
C ILE A 7 1.84 2.08 -0.56
N TYR A 8 1.33 1.89 0.65
CA TYR A 8 0.81 0.60 1.10
C TYR A 8 -0.69 0.61 1.05
N PHE A 9 -1.26 -0.43 0.50
CA PHE A 9 -2.70 -0.62 0.41
C PHE A 9 -3.08 -1.99 0.93
N ALA A 10 -4.03 -2.05 1.86
CA ALA A 10 -4.62 -3.32 2.25
C ALA A 10 -5.68 -3.79 1.24
N THR A 11 -5.78 -5.08 0.98
CA THR A 11 -6.81 -5.64 0.08
C THR A 11 -8.16 -5.87 0.76
N SER A 12 -8.32 -5.45 2.02
CA SER A 12 -9.60 -5.50 2.72
C SER A 12 -9.72 -4.33 3.70
N PRO A 13 -10.95 -3.84 3.94
CA PRO A 13 -11.15 -2.74 4.87
C PRO A 13 -10.86 -3.16 6.32
N GLN A 14 -11.14 -4.42 6.69
CA GLN A 14 -10.85 -4.95 8.04
C GLN A 14 -9.35 -4.92 8.35
N ALA A 15 -8.50 -5.22 7.35
CA ALA A 15 -7.05 -5.14 7.50
C ALA A 15 -6.55 -3.71 7.71
N THR A 16 -7.42 -2.69 7.58
CA THR A 16 -7.09 -1.29 7.88
C THR A 16 -7.57 -0.82 9.24
N GLU A 17 -8.38 -1.60 9.95
CA GLU A 17 -8.92 -1.23 11.27
C GLU A 17 -7.84 -1.15 12.35
N THR A 18 -6.82 -2.01 12.25
CA THR A 18 -5.65 -2.04 13.15
C THR A 18 -4.54 -1.08 12.69
N LYS A 19 -4.79 -0.33 11.61
CA LYS A 19 -3.81 0.57 10.98
C LYS A 19 -4.26 2.01 11.26
N ALA A 20 -3.30 2.92 11.49
CA ALA A 20 -3.55 4.28 11.98
C ALA A 20 -4.34 4.32 13.31
N ILE A 21 -3.89 3.54 14.31
CA ILE A 21 -4.48 3.42 15.66
C ILE A 21 -3.66 4.08 16.78
N GLY A 22 -2.75 5.00 16.44
CA GLY A 22 -1.90 5.70 17.43
C GLY A 22 -2.72 6.55 18.41
N ALA A 23 -2.17 6.88 19.58
CA ALA A 23 -2.86 7.67 20.61
C ALA A 23 -3.34 9.05 20.09
N ASP A 24 -2.67 9.60 19.07
CA ASP A 24 -3.03 10.85 18.40
C ASP A 24 -3.83 10.64 17.09
N SER A 25 -4.24 9.40 16.78
CA SER A 25 -5.05 9.13 15.60
C SER A 25 -6.49 9.56 15.86
N SER A 26 -6.79 10.82 15.57
CA SER A 26 -8.17 11.24 15.34
C SER A 26 -8.65 10.48 14.11
N LYS A 27 -9.53 9.49 14.30
CA LYS A 27 -9.99 8.59 13.22
C LYS A 27 -10.52 9.43 12.06
N GLY A 28 -9.71 9.55 11.00
CA GLY A 28 -9.96 10.45 9.88
C GLY A 28 -10.91 9.83 8.87
N PHE A 29 -10.39 9.57 7.67
CA PHE A 29 -11.11 8.87 6.61
C PHE A 29 -10.29 7.68 6.13
N MET A 30 -10.99 6.62 5.75
CA MET A 30 -10.41 5.55 4.93
C MET A 30 -10.45 5.99 3.47
N ILE A 31 -9.50 5.51 2.66
CA ILE A 31 -9.59 5.65 1.22
C ILE A 31 -9.82 4.30 0.56
N GLU A 32 -10.63 4.32 -0.48
CA GLU A 32 -10.67 3.28 -1.51
C GLU A 32 -9.92 3.82 -2.71
N ALA A 33 -8.95 3.08 -3.21
CA ALA A 33 -8.12 3.52 -4.32
C ALA A 33 -8.19 2.51 -5.46
N ARG A 34 -8.34 3.02 -6.68
CA ARG A 34 -8.09 2.21 -7.89
C ARG A 34 -6.62 2.34 -8.24
N VAL A 35 -5.91 1.22 -8.25
CA VAL A 35 -4.45 1.20 -8.41
C VAL A 35 -4.03 0.32 -9.58
N ARG A 36 -3.20 0.88 -10.45
CA ARG A 36 -2.54 0.16 -11.54
C ARG A 36 -1.36 -0.64 -11.01
N VAL A 37 -1.60 -1.92 -10.73
CA VAL A 37 -0.60 -2.80 -10.11
C VAL A 37 0.44 -3.38 -11.08
N GLY A 38 0.11 -3.50 -12.37
CA GLY A 38 1.05 -4.06 -13.36
C GLY A 38 1.53 -5.47 -12.97
N ARG A 39 2.83 -5.75 -13.16
CA ARG A 39 3.44 -7.02 -12.74
C ARG A 39 3.71 -7.03 -11.25
N VAL A 40 3.09 -7.95 -10.53
CA VAL A 40 3.22 -8.05 -9.07
C VAL A 40 4.33 -9.03 -8.71
N GLY A 41 5.31 -8.55 -7.95
CA GLY A 41 6.33 -9.39 -7.31
C GLY A 41 5.89 -9.75 -5.89
N GLN A 42 5.83 -11.04 -5.57
CA GLN A 42 5.50 -11.50 -4.23
C GLN A 42 6.74 -11.57 -3.34
N ALA A 43 6.78 -10.75 -2.30
CA ALA A 43 7.85 -10.75 -1.31
C ALA A 43 7.53 -11.70 -0.15
N ASP A 44 8.55 -12.11 0.60
CA ASP A 44 8.36 -12.80 1.87
C ASP A 44 7.97 -11.84 3.01
N LYS A 45 7.82 -12.36 4.23
CA LYS A 45 7.44 -11.58 5.43
C LYS A 45 8.50 -10.55 5.87
N GLN A 46 9.69 -10.58 5.28
CA GLN A 46 10.75 -9.60 5.51
C GLN A 46 10.88 -8.62 4.33
N CYS A 47 9.92 -8.64 3.40
CA CYS A 47 9.98 -7.90 2.14
C CYS A 47 11.18 -8.26 1.27
N HIS A 48 11.63 -9.51 1.36
CA HIS A 48 12.72 -10.00 0.53
C HIS A 48 12.20 -10.77 -0.69
N TYR A 49 13.00 -10.69 -1.74
CA TYR A 49 12.91 -11.49 -2.94
C TYR A 49 14.16 -12.36 -3.02
N ASN A 50 13.98 -13.68 -2.96
CA ASN A 50 15.09 -14.65 -2.95
C ASN A 50 16.15 -14.31 -1.87
N GLY A 51 15.69 -13.91 -0.68
CA GLY A 51 16.55 -13.60 0.48
C GLY A 51 17.25 -12.24 0.44
N ARG A 52 16.87 -11.32 -0.47
CA ARG A 52 17.38 -9.95 -0.52
C ARG A 52 16.25 -8.94 -0.56
N GLU A 53 16.42 -7.82 0.14
CA GLU A 53 15.51 -6.68 0.02
C GLU A 53 15.57 -6.10 -1.41
N ALA A 54 14.40 -5.92 -2.02
CA ALA A 54 14.27 -5.25 -3.31
C ALA A 54 13.00 -4.40 -3.31
N VAL A 55 13.19 -3.07 -3.31
CA VAL A 55 12.13 -2.07 -3.22
C VAL A 55 12.35 -0.99 -4.28
N GLY A 56 11.29 -0.26 -4.68
CA GLY A 56 11.39 0.85 -5.64
C GLY A 56 12.15 0.50 -6.92
N GLY A 57 13.23 1.23 -7.22
CA GLY A 57 14.04 1.02 -8.42
C GLY A 57 14.59 -0.40 -8.57
N ALA A 58 14.98 -1.06 -7.47
CA ALA A 58 15.47 -2.44 -7.51
C ALA A 58 14.37 -3.43 -7.90
N LEU A 59 13.15 -3.20 -7.43
CA LEU A 59 11.97 -3.98 -7.82
C LEU A 59 11.68 -3.81 -9.33
N PHE A 60 11.75 -2.58 -9.84
CA PHE A 60 11.57 -2.30 -11.26
C PHE A 60 12.63 -2.98 -12.13
N ALA A 61 13.89 -3.01 -11.67
CA ALA A 61 14.97 -3.72 -12.35
C ALA A 61 14.74 -5.25 -12.41
N MET A 62 13.99 -5.80 -11.47
CA MET A 62 13.54 -7.21 -11.49
C MET A 62 12.34 -7.44 -12.41
N GLY A 63 11.77 -6.38 -13.00
CA GLY A 63 10.67 -6.44 -13.95
C GLY A 63 9.27 -6.39 -13.32
N TYR A 64 9.18 -6.17 -12.01
CA TYR A 64 7.91 -5.97 -11.29
C TYR A 64 7.58 -4.49 -11.19
N ASP A 65 6.30 -4.15 -11.19
CA ASP A 65 5.79 -2.78 -11.01
C ASP A 65 5.22 -2.55 -9.60
N THR A 66 4.93 -3.64 -8.86
CA THR A 66 4.28 -3.61 -7.55
C THR A 66 4.78 -4.76 -6.67
N THR A 67 4.85 -4.56 -5.36
CA THR A 67 5.12 -5.62 -4.38
C THR A 67 3.82 -6.10 -3.75
N SER A 68 3.60 -7.41 -3.65
CA SER A 68 2.66 -7.98 -2.68
C SER A 68 3.42 -8.53 -1.47
N PHE A 69 2.88 -8.24 -0.29
CA PHE A 69 3.50 -8.55 0.99
C PHE A 69 2.42 -9.00 1.97
N ASN A 70 2.73 -9.92 2.89
CA ASN A 70 1.80 -10.28 3.95
C ASN A 70 2.55 -10.44 5.28
N PRO A 71 2.47 -9.47 6.20
CA PRO A 71 3.16 -9.54 7.49
C PRO A 71 2.50 -10.50 8.48
N GLY A 72 1.31 -11.03 8.16
CA GLY A 72 0.56 -11.96 8.99
C GLY A 72 -0.86 -11.49 9.34
N ASP A 73 -1.23 -10.26 9.01
CA ASP A 73 -2.56 -9.66 9.27
C ASP A 73 -3.36 -9.35 8.00
N GLY A 74 -2.85 -9.74 6.83
CA GLY A 74 -3.51 -9.53 5.54
C GLY A 74 -2.49 -9.30 4.43
N THR A 75 -2.92 -9.47 3.18
CA THR A 75 -2.09 -9.10 2.04
C THR A 75 -2.14 -7.58 1.85
N GLU A 76 -0.96 -7.00 1.71
CA GLU A 76 -0.72 -5.61 1.37
C GLU A 76 -0.14 -5.52 -0.05
N ILE A 77 -0.58 -4.51 -0.78
CA ILE A 77 -0.08 -4.13 -2.10
C ILE A 77 0.73 -2.84 -1.93
N ILE A 78 1.99 -2.87 -2.34
CA ILE A 78 2.89 -1.72 -2.28
C ILE A 78 3.23 -1.25 -3.69
N ILE A 79 2.86 -0.01 -4.01
CA ILE A 79 3.32 0.69 -5.21
C ILE A 79 4.42 1.68 -4.86
N TYR A 80 5.27 2.01 -5.83
CA TYR A 80 6.40 2.93 -5.62
C TYR A 80 6.33 4.17 -6.51
N CYS A 81 5.25 4.33 -7.30
CA CYS A 81 4.99 5.50 -8.13
C CYS A 81 3.60 6.07 -7.85
N GLY A 82 3.50 7.39 -7.66
CA GLY A 82 2.23 8.05 -7.38
C GLY A 82 1.22 7.93 -8.53
N ASP A 83 1.71 7.90 -9.76
CA ASP A 83 0.90 7.73 -10.98
C ASP A 83 0.23 6.34 -11.13
N GLN A 84 0.54 5.40 -10.25
CA GLN A 84 -0.16 4.12 -10.20
C GLN A 84 -1.52 4.27 -9.50
N VAL A 85 -1.77 5.37 -8.78
CA VAL A 85 -3.08 5.66 -8.19
C VAL A 85 -3.96 6.36 -9.25
N GLU A 86 -4.91 5.62 -9.81
CA GLU A 86 -5.78 6.11 -10.89
C GLU A 86 -6.98 6.90 -10.36
N ALA A 87 -7.49 6.51 -9.19
CA ALA A 87 -8.60 7.19 -8.55
C ALA A 87 -8.59 6.97 -7.03
N VAL A 88 -9.15 7.91 -6.29
CA VAL A 88 -9.29 7.84 -4.83
C VAL A 88 -10.69 8.27 -4.43
N LYS A 89 -11.33 7.51 -3.55
CA LYS A 89 -12.57 7.87 -2.88
C LYS A 89 -12.35 7.84 -1.37
N ARG A 90 -12.90 8.83 -0.66
CA ARG A 90 -12.77 8.94 0.80
C ARG A 90 -14.05 8.48 1.49
N TYR A 91 -13.90 7.73 2.56
CA TYR A 91 -14.97 7.28 3.43
C TYR A 91 -14.71 7.77 4.85
N PRO A 92 -15.65 8.49 5.49
CA PRO A 92 -15.55 8.78 6.92
C PRO A 92 -15.38 7.49 7.72
N TYR A 93 -14.55 7.51 8.75
CA TYR A 93 -14.33 6.36 9.60
C TYR A 93 -15.67 5.85 10.19
N GLY A 94 -15.95 4.55 10.05
CA GLY A 94 -17.20 3.92 10.51
C GLY A 94 -18.36 3.89 9.50
N ASN A 95 -18.25 4.59 8.36
CA ASN A 95 -19.28 4.63 7.31
C ASN A 95 -18.86 3.94 6.01
N CYS A 96 -17.96 2.96 6.10
CA CYS A 96 -17.60 2.15 4.93
C CYS A 96 -18.68 1.08 4.67
N PRO A 97 -19.34 1.05 3.49
CA PRO A 97 -20.16 -0.09 3.12
C PRO A 97 -19.29 -1.35 3.02
N GLN A 98 -19.84 -2.54 3.29
CA GLN A 98 -19.14 -3.85 3.20
C GLN A 98 -18.40 -4.10 1.85
N ALA A 99 -18.59 -3.22 0.87
CA ALA A 99 -17.98 -3.20 -0.45
C ALA A 99 -16.70 -2.33 -0.58
N CYS A 100 -16.13 -1.74 0.48
CA CYS A 100 -14.80 -1.10 0.36
C CYS A 100 -13.69 -2.17 0.24
N THR A 101 -13.78 -3.07 -0.74
CA THR A 101 -12.87 -4.20 -0.91
C THR A 101 -11.50 -3.82 -1.48
N GLU A 102 -11.18 -2.54 -1.69
CA GLU A 102 -9.93 -2.16 -2.32
C GLU A 102 -9.26 -0.93 -1.69
N LEU A 103 -8.12 -1.21 -1.04
CA LEU A 103 -6.91 -0.40 -1.01
C LEU A 103 -6.96 0.88 -0.16
N SER A 104 -6.64 0.74 1.14
CA SER A 104 -6.47 1.85 2.10
C SER A 104 -5.04 1.99 2.65
N TRP A 105 -4.60 3.24 2.88
CA TRP A 105 -3.24 3.66 3.23
C TRP A 105 -2.80 3.45 4.68
N HIS A 106 -1.50 3.23 4.86
CA HIS A 106 -0.76 3.38 6.12
C HIS A 106 -0.08 4.74 6.27
N ALA A 107 -0.27 5.38 7.43
CA ALA A 107 0.49 6.56 7.84
C ALA A 107 1.99 6.22 7.96
N GLY A 108 2.81 6.81 7.09
CA GLY A 108 4.28 6.64 7.12
C GLY A 108 5.02 7.07 5.84
N ALA A 109 4.31 7.26 4.73
CA ALA A 109 4.83 7.97 3.56
C ALA A 109 3.86 9.10 3.23
N GLN A 110 4.34 10.33 3.15
CA GLN A 110 3.56 11.42 2.58
C GLN A 110 3.48 11.20 1.05
N PRO A 111 2.41 11.62 0.36
CA PRO A 111 2.35 11.59 -1.10
C PRO A 111 3.53 12.30 -1.79
N SER A 112 4.21 13.20 -1.07
CA SER A 112 5.45 13.86 -1.50
C SER A 112 6.70 12.99 -1.50
N ASP A 113 6.68 11.85 -0.80
CA ASP A 113 7.84 10.96 -0.64
C ASP A 113 7.94 9.95 -1.78
N VAL A 114 6.91 9.91 -2.64
CA VAL A 114 6.82 9.01 -3.78
C VAL A 114 6.98 9.86 -5.03
N PRO A 115 7.94 9.53 -5.93
CA PRO A 115 8.09 10.26 -7.18
C PRO A 115 6.75 10.34 -7.92
N SER A 116 6.41 11.54 -8.40
CA SER A 116 5.16 11.81 -9.14
C SER A 116 5.04 10.96 -10.42
N THR A 117 6.18 10.50 -10.92
CA THR A 117 6.33 9.61 -12.07
C THR A 117 7.54 8.71 -11.82
N CYS A 118 7.37 7.41 -11.96
CA CYS A 118 8.52 6.53 -12.17
C CYS A 118 8.31 5.66 -13.41
N ARG A 119 8.39 6.33 -14.55
CA ARG A 119 9.03 5.88 -15.80
C ARG A 119 9.07 7.05 -16.77
#